data_AF-A0A9P6RUB7-F1
#
_entry.id   AF-A0A9P6RUB7-F1
#
_cell.length_a   1.000
_cell.length_b   1.000
_cell.length_c   1.000
_cell.angle_alpha   90.00
_cell.angle_beta   90.00
_cell.angle_gamma   90.00
#
_symmetry.space_group_name_H-M   'P 1'
#
loop_
_entity.id
_entity.type
_entity.pdbx_description
1 polymer ?
#
loop_
_entity_poly.entity_id
_entity_poly.type
_entity_poly.pdbx_seq_one_letter_code
_entity_poly.pdbx_strand_id
1 'polypeptide(L)'
;MCPNILPLFEQLGMVDDIMELALPGRTMEVYNENMDLIGKTQNTAFMAERCGYPPIMFSRPDFHRLLLSKIPPGRIHFNKRVLSVGQSDAGVLIRCTDGSTHEGDILVGADGAYSAVRQSMYGRLQKDGKLPKSDMQSMNVGFSCMVGTTLPQDPVKYPILKDDFANFAVMAAESKPHSVKLCFGVVIQLRGEEKDEAFRNSEWGPDSIDSIVAQVKDYKVPFGGTLGDLINATPKELISKVHLEDKLFETWTHGRIALIGDGAINAMQDAVIVANCLYDLKSTSHRHIEMALEDYKAQRYPHAKKQVQISGLVCRVLHGQSKFEKFMRKAIFNWLPTSFEERSFLKSAAYRPQATFLPFIPSPGKLHVTPQKLSKRYAEEQREREARGALVLEEKYARSLDGRQ
;
A
#
# COMPACT_ATOMS: atom_id res chain seq x y z
N MET A 1 -5.64 6.08 -1.87
CA MET A 1 -4.63 5.69 -2.88
C MET A 1 -4.08 6.94 -3.55
N CYS A 2 -2.81 6.95 -3.94
CA CYS A 2 -2.16 8.10 -4.57
C CYS A 2 -1.90 7.86 -6.07
N PRO A 3 -1.66 8.91 -6.89
CA PRO A 3 -1.42 8.81 -8.33
C PRO A 3 -0.22 7.96 -8.78
N ASN A 4 0.58 7.44 -7.85
CA ASN A 4 1.80 6.68 -8.13
C ASN A 4 1.58 5.17 -8.37
N ILE A 5 0.32 4.72 -8.37
CA ILE A 5 -0.07 3.35 -8.74
C ILE A 5 -1.28 3.30 -9.71
N LEU A 6 -2.02 4.40 -9.89
CA LEU A 6 -3.20 4.42 -10.78
C LEU A 6 -2.92 4.06 -12.26
N PRO A 7 -1.77 4.42 -12.88
CA PRO A 7 -1.44 3.94 -14.23
C PRO A 7 -1.38 2.42 -14.37
N LEU A 8 -1.04 1.67 -13.31
CA LEU A 8 -1.11 0.21 -13.33
C LEU A 8 -2.56 -0.26 -13.46
N PHE A 9 -3.48 0.33 -12.70
CA PHE A 9 -4.88 -0.05 -12.76
C PHE A 9 -5.53 0.34 -14.08
N GLU A 10 -5.01 1.36 -14.75
CA GLU A 10 -5.37 1.69 -16.14
C GLU A 10 -4.80 0.65 -17.13
N GLN A 11 -3.54 0.20 -17.00
CA GLN A 11 -3.01 -0.96 -17.77
C GLN A 11 -3.84 -2.24 -17.58
N LEU A 12 -4.44 -2.42 -16.39
CA LEU A 12 -5.24 -3.60 -16.05
C LEU A 12 -6.75 -3.46 -16.40
N GLY A 13 -7.19 -2.32 -16.95
CA GLY A 13 -8.61 -2.08 -17.25
C GLY A 13 -9.50 -2.05 -16.00
N MET A 14 -8.99 -1.47 -14.92
CA MET A 14 -9.63 -1.38 -13.60
C MET A 14 -9.71 0.06 -13.05
N VAL A 15 -9.20 1.06 -13.75
CA VAL A 15 -9.15 2.44 -13.22
C VAL A 15 -10.55 3.00 -13.00
N ASP A 16 -11.48 2.75 -13.92
CA ASP A 16 -12.86 3.24 -13.82
C ASP A 16 -13.62 2.57 -12.67
N ASP A 17 -13.55 1.24 -12.54
CA ASP A 17 -14.07 0.49 -11.38
C ASP A 17 -13.57 1.07 -10.03
N ILE A 18 -12.31 1.52 -9.99
CA ILE A 18 -11.70 2.11 -8.79
C ILE A 18 -12.17 3.54 -8.56
N MET A 19 -12.43 4.31 -9.62
CA MET A 19 -12.97 5.67 -9.50
C MET A 19 -14.44 5.65 -9.07
N GLU A 20 -15.26 4.71 -9.56
CA GLU A 20 -16.65 4.52 -9.09
C GLU A 20 -16.73 4.16 -7.60
N LEU A 21 -15.78 3.37 -7.09
CA LEU A 21 -15.69 3.00 -5.68
C LEU A 21 -15.06 4.09 -4.77
N ALA A 22 -14.64 5.23 -5.33
CA ALA A 22 -13.79 6.19 -4.63
C ALA A 22 -14.26 7.63 -4.70
N LEU A 23 -13.89 8.39 -3.65
CA LEU A 23 -14.08 9.83 -3.58
C LEU A 23 -12.72 10.54 -3.71
N PRO A 24 -12.62 11.67 -4.44
CA PRO A 24 -11.39 12.45 -4.51
C PRO A 24 -11.10 13.09 -3.14
N GLY A 25 -9.86 12.98 -2.64
CA GLY A 25 -9.44 13.67 -1.42
C GLY A 25 -8.95 15.07 -1.73
N ARG A 26 -9.60 16.14 -1.24
CA ARG A 26 -9.28 17.54 -1.63
C ARG A 26 -8.21 18.23 -0.77
N THR A 27 -8.27 18.09 0.55
CA THR A 27 -7.33 18.73 1.51
C THR A 27 -7.20 17.88 2.78
N MET A 28 -6.07 18.00 3.48
CA MET A 28 -5.92 17.53 4.85
C MET A 28 -5.80 18.71 5.80
N GLU A 29 -6.72 18.84 6.75
CA GLU A 29 -6.75 19.90 7.77
C GLU A 29 -6.40 19.32 9.15
N VAL A 30 -5.70 20.11 9.99
CA VAL A 30 -5.17 19.67 11.29
C VAL A 30 -5.56 20.66 12.39
N TYR A 31 -6.28 20.21 13.41
CA TYR A 31 -6.84 21.04 14.50
C TYR A 31 -6.29 20.66 15.89
N ASN A 32 -6.35 21.56 16.86
CA ASN A 32 -6.11 21.24 18.28
C ASN A 32 -7.39 20.84 19.03
N GLU A 33 -7.25 20.38 20.27
CA GLU A 33 -8.36 19.96 21.16
C GLU A 33 -9.51 20.97 21.32
N ASN A 34 -9.21 22.27 21.18
CA ASN A 34 -10.17 23.37 21.29
C ASN A 34 -10.83 23.75 19.94
N MET A 35 -10.40 23.12 18.83
CA MET A 35 -10.72 23.40 17.42
C MET A 35 -10.00 24.53 16.70
N ASP A 36 -8.93 25.07 17.27
CA ASP A 36 -8.08 25.98 16.53
C ASP A 36 -7.35 25.20 15.41
N LEU A 37 -7.46 25.68 14.17
CA LEU A 37 -6.72 25.13 13.03
C LEU A 37 -5.21 25.36 13.25
N ILE A 38 -4.45 24.28 13.39
CA ILE A 38 -2.98 24.29 13.47
C ILE A 38 -2.37 24.52 12.08
N GLY A 39 -3.05 24.04 11.05
CA GLY A 39 -2.70 24.24 9.64
C GLY A 39 -3.37 23.22 8.72
N LYS A 40 -3.04 23.28 7.43
CA LYS A 40 -3.57 22.37 6.41
C LYS A 40 -2.60 22.18 5.25
N THR A 41 -2.75 21.07 4.52
CA THR A 41 -2.08 20.88 3.23
C THR A 41 -2.74 21.76 2.17
N GLN A 42 -2.05 21.90 1.04
CA GLN A 42 -2.65 22.47 -0.16
C GLN A 42 -3.81 21.63 -0.71
N ASN A 43 -4.61 22.26 -1.57
CA ASN A 43 -5.62 21.58 -2.38
C ASN A 43 -4.94 20.63 -3.38
N THR A 44 -5.33 19.37 -3.37
CA THR A 44 -4.75 18.30 -4.19
C THR A 44 -5.03 18.44 -5.69
N ALA A 45 -5.76 19.46 -6.14
CA ALA A 45 -5.98 19.75 -7.56
C ALA A 45 -4.67 19.85 -8.38
N PHE A 46 -3.57 20.34 -7.78
CA PHE A 46 -2.25 20.33 -8.44
C PHE A 46 -1.78 18.90 -8.76
N MET A 47 -2.19 17.91 -7.97
CA MET A 47 -1.87 16.50 -8.22
C MET A 47 -2.58 16.03 -9.47
N ALA A 48 -3.86 16.35 -9.68
CA ALA A 48 -4.54 16.00 -10.94
C ALA A 48 -3.82 16.65 -12.15
N GLU A 49 -3.55 17.96 -12.10
CA GLU A 49 -2.92 18.71 -13.21
C GLU A 49 -1.47 18.25 -13.52
N ARG A 50 -0.69 17.92 -12.49
CA ARG A 50 0.72 17.47 -12.65
C ARG A 50 0.85 15.97 -12.86
N CYS A 51 0.00 15.15 -12.23
CA CYS A 51 0.15 13.69 -12.20
C CYS A 51 -0.81 12.94 -13.12
N GLY A 52 -1.86 13.60 -13.64
CA GLY A 52 -2.92 13.00 -14.44
C GLY A 52 -4.07 12.35 -13.65
N TYR A 53 -3.94 12.25 -12.33
CA TYR A 53 -4.96 11.65 -11.45
C TYR A 53 -5.04 12.41 -10.12
N PRO A 54 -6.22 12.57 -9.52
CA PRO A 54 -6.35 13.02 -8.13
C PRO A 54 -5.87 11.91 -7.15
N PRO A 55 -5.55 12.26 -5.89
CA PRO A 55 -5.55 11.28 -4.82
C PRO A 55 -7.01 10.90 -4.48
N ILE A 56 -7.26 9.60 -4.27
CA ILE A 56 -8.61 9.06 -4.08
C ILE A 56 -8.71 8.27 -2.77
N MET A 57 -9.90 8.18 -2.20
CA MET A 57 -10.18 7.45 -0.96
C MET A 57 -11.36 6.50 -1.16
N PHE A 58 -11.20 5.27 -0.71
CA PHE A 58 -12.17 4.18 -0.87
C PHE A 58 -12.11 3.23 0.34
N SER A 59 -13.14 2.42 0.49
CA SER A 59 -13.23 1.36 1.50
C SER A 59 -12.27 0.20 1.20
N ARG A 60 -11.47 -0.23 2.19
CA ARG A 60 -10.54 -1.38 2.04
C ARG A 60 -11.29 -2.68 1.70
N PRO A 61 -12.40 -3.06 2.38
CA PRO A 61 -13.21 -4.21 1.99
C PRO A 61 -13.69 -4.18 0.53
N ASP A 62 -14.09 -3.00 0.02
CA ASP A 62 -14.70 -2.91 -1.31
C ASP A 62 -13.65 -2.94 -2.42
N PHE A 63 -12.52 -2.25 -2.25
CA PHE A 63 -11.35 -2.41 -3.13
C PHE A 63 -10.78 -3.84 -3.09
N HIS A 64 -10.75 -4.49 -1.92
CA HIS A 64 -10.36 -5.90 -1.83
C HIS A 64 -11.34 -6.82 -2.58
N ARG A 65 -12.65 -6.57 -2.50
CA ARG A 65 -13.66 -7.32 -3.28
C ARG A 65 -13.49 -7.10 -4.79
N LEU A 66 -13.16 -5.89 -5.22
CA LEU A 66 -12.84 -5.60 -6.62
C LEU A 66 -11.60 -6.38 -7.09
N LEU A 67 -10.51 -6.37 -6.31
CA LEU A 67 -9.32 -7.17 -6.63
C LEU A 67 -9.65 -8.67 -6.72
N LEU A 68 -10.42 -9.21 -5.76
CA LEU A 68 -10.87 -10.62 -5.79
C LEU A 68 -11.72 -10.94 -7.04
N SER A 69 -12.58 -10.03 -7.49
CA SER A 69 -13.48 -10.28 -8.64
C SER A 69 -12.75 -10.46 -9.97
N LYS A 70 -11.50 -9.98 -10.08
CA LYS A 70 -10.65 -10.12 -11.27
C LYS A 70 -9.75 -11.37 -11.21
N ILE A 71 -9.75 -12.13 -10.11
CA ILE A 71 -8.94 -13.35 -9.96
C ILE A 71 -9.79 -14.57 -10.36
N PRO A 72 -9.32 -15.45 -11.27
CA PRO A 72 -10.08 -16.62 -11.69
C PRO A 72 -10.44 -17.59 -10.55
N PRO A 73 -11.64 -18.20 -10.56
CA PRO A 73 -12.03 -19.22 -9.60
C PRO A 73 -11.00 -20.35 -9.47
N GLY A 74 -10.86 -20.90 -8.26
CA GLY A 74 -9.90 -21.97 -7.97
C GLY A 74 -8.43 -21.52 -7.85
N ARG A 75 -8.09 -20.25 -8.11
CA ARG A 75 -6.73 -19.72 -7.86
C ARG A 75 -6.46 -19.28 -6.42
N ILE A 76 -7.50 -19.23 -5.57
CA ILE A 76 -7.40 -18.81 -4.16
C ILE A 76 -7.87 -19.96 -3.28
N HIS A 77 -7.05 -20.34 -2.30
CA HIS A 77 -7.37 -21.35 -1.29
C HIS A 77 -7.45 -20.68 0.09
N PHE A 78 -8.67 -20.39 0.55
CA PHE A 78 -8.91 -19.83 1.87
C PHE A 78 -8.62 -20.85 2.99
N ASN A 79 -8.45 -20.35 4.22
CA ASN A 79 -8.10 -21.12 5.43
C ASN A 79 -6.73 -21.84 5.40
N LYS A 80 -5.91 -21.63 4.36
CA LYS A 80 -4.54 -22.16 4.24
C LYS A 80 -3.52 -21.28 4.96
N ARG A 81 -3.45 -21.39 6.30
CA ARG A 81 -2.38 -20.75 7.09
C ARG A 81 -1.06 -21.51 6.89
N VAL A 82 -0.01 -20.80 6.47
CA VAL A 82 1.35 -21.35 6.34
C VAL A 82 1.92 -21.68 7.72
N LEU A 83 2.49 -22.88 7.86
CA LEU A 83 3.18 -23.37 9.06
C LEU A 83 4.70 -23.38 8.87
N SER A 84 5.20 -23.77 7.70
CA SER A 84 6.65 -23.78 7.40
C SER A 84 6.94 -23.83 5.89
N VAL A 85 8.15 -23.41 5.52
CA VAL A 85 8.62 -23.37 4.11
C VAL A 85 9.89 -24.22 3.88
N GLY A 86 9.77 -25.17 2.98
CA GLY A 86 10.83 -25.89 2.27
C GLY A 86 11.30 -25.11 1.02
N GLN A 87 12.59 -25.18 0.71
CA GLN A 87 13.09 -24.89 -0.64
C GLN A 87 14.34 -25.74 -0.97
N SER A 88 14.55 -25.98 -2.26
CA SER A 88 15.68 -26.73 -2.85
C SER A 88 16.01 -26.19 -4.26
N ASP A 89 16.95 -26.82 -4.97
CA ASP A 89 17.22 -26.50 -6.38
C ASP A 89 16.05 -26.83 -7.32
N ALA A 90 15.11 -27.69 -6.91
CA ALA A 90 13.94 -28.06 -7.70
C ALA A 90 12.74 -27.11 -7.50
N GLY A 91 12.53 -26.57 -6.30
CA GLY A 91 11.34 -25.76 -6.01
C GLY A 91 11.19 -25.33 -4.56
N VAL A 92 10.00 -24.87 -4.20
CA VAL A 92 9.52 -24.58 -2.84
C VAL A 92 8.47 -25.61 -2.40
N LEU A 93 8.40 -25.89 -1.10
CA LEU A 93 7.40 -26.77 -0.48
C LEU A 93 6.77 -26.03 0.71
N ILE A 94 5.50 -25.68 0.60
CA ILE A 94 4.72 -25.03 1.65
C ILE A 94 4.02 -26.12 2.47
N ARG A 95 4.10 -26.06 3.80
CA ARG A 95 3.26 -26.86 4.71
C ARG A 95 2.26 -25.95 5.41
N CYS A 96 1.00 -26.34 5.46
CA CYS A 96 -0.08 -25.60 6.12
C CYS A 96 -0.46 -26.21 7.48
N THR A 97 -1.13 -25.43 8.33
CA THR A 97 -1.55 -25.87 9.68
C THR A 97 -2.64 -26.93 9.68
N ASP A 98 -3.33 -27.13 8.56
CA ASP A 98 -4.31 -28.21 8.35
C ASP A 98 -3.67 -29.52 7.86
N GLY A 99 -2.33 -29.60 7.87
CA GLY A 99 -1.56 -30.74 7.37
C GLY A 99 -1.37 -30.79 5.85
N SER A 100 -2.04 -29.92 5.08
CA SER A 100 -1.91 -29.92 3.62
C SER A 100 -0.58 -29.32 3.14
N THR A 101 -0.18 -29.70 1.93
CA THR A 101 1.11 -29.31 1.33
C THR A 101 0.92 -28.79 -0.10
N HIS A 102 1.71 -27.78 -0.47
CA HIS A 102 1.70 -27.19 -1.80
C HIS A 102 3.14 -27.02 -2.32
N GLU A 103 3.36 -27.26 -3.60
CA GLU A 103 4.68 -27.16 -4.26
C GLU A 103 4.64 -26.18 -5.43
N GLY A 104 5.80 -25.67 -5.84
CA GLY A 104 5.96 -24.79 -7.01
C GLY A 104 7.39 -24.30 -7.18
N ASP A 105 7.66 -23.51 -8.22
CA ASP A 105 9.01 -22.99 -8.50
C ASP A 105 9.44 -21.86 -7.55
N ILE A 106 8.51 -21.02 -7.09
CA ILE A 106 8.78 -19.74 -6.41
C ILE A 106 7.74 -19.52 -5.31
N LEU A 107 8.16 -18.96 -4.17
CA LEU A 107 7.26 -18.45 -3.14
C LEU A 107 7.36 -16.92 -3.03
N VAL A 108 6.21 -16.26 -3.11
CA VAL A 108 6.06 -14.83 -2.79
C VAL A 108 5.32 -14.72 -1.45
N GLY A 109 6.04 -14.37 -0.39
CA GLY A 109 5.49 -14.07 0.94
C GLY A 109 4.85 -12.68 0.95
N ALA A 110 3.52 -12.64 1.01
CA ALA A 110 2.70 -11.44 1.15
C ALA A 110 1.88 -11.46 2.47
N ASP A 111 2.37 -12.19 3.47
CA ASP A 111 1.73 -12.47 4.76
C ASP A 111 2.04 -11.43 5.86
N GLY A 112 2.54 -10.25 5.48
CA GLY A 112 2.55 -9.02 6.27
C GLY A 112 3.52 -8.96 7.46
N ALA A 113 3.26 -8.03 8.38
CA ALA A 113 4.14 -7.71 9.50
C ALA A 113 4.62 -8.93 10.30
N TYR A 114 3.78 -9.93 10.54
CA TYR A 114 4.11 -11.16 11.28
C TYR A 114 4.47 -12.37 10.40
N SER A 115 4.82 -12.15 9.12
CA SER A 115 5.09 -13.16 8.08
C SER A 115 5.80 -14.43 8.56
N ALA A 116 5.11 -15.57 8.43
CA ALA A 116 5.63 -16.91 8.67
C ALA A 116 6.59 -17.35 7.54
N VAL A 117 6.41 -16.81 6.33
CA VAL A 117 7.37 -16.99 5.22
C VAL A 117 8.70 -16.32 5.56
N ARG A 118 8.69 -15.08 6.05
CA ARG A 118 9.90 -14.36 6.51
C ARG A 118 10.58 -15.11 7.65
N GLN A 119 9.83 -15.56 8.65
CA GLN A 119 10.37 -16.37 9.76
C GLN A 119 11.03 -17.67 9.26
N SER A 120 10.39 -18.39 8.35
CA SER A 120 10.92 -19.62 7.74
C SER A 120 12.20 -19.36 6.92
N MET A 121 12.27 -18.23 6.21
CA MET A 121 13.43 -17.81 5.42
C MET A 121 14.59 -17.37 6.33
N TYR A 122 14.30 -16.56 7.34
CA TYR A 122 15.29 -16.03 8.29
C TYR A 122 15.89 -17.14 9.16
N GLY A 123 15.07 -18.10 9.61
CA GLY A 123 15.53 -19.26 10.40
C GLY A 123 16.45 -20.22 9.62
N ARG A 124 16.52 -20.12 8.29
CA ARG A 124 17.55 -20.76 7.45
C ARG A 124 18.82 -19.92 7.44
N LEU A 125 18.71 -18.66 7.01
CA LEU A 125 19.84 -17.73 6.91
C LEU A 125 20.57 -17.50 8.23
N GLN A 126 19.89 -17.61 9.37
CA GLN A 126 20.50 -17.52 10.69
C GLN A 126 21.36 -18.75 11.02
N LYS A 127 20.93 -19.96 10.63
CA LYS A 127 21.73 -21.20 10.79
C LYS A 127 22.95 -21.21 9.89
N ASP A 128 22.80 -20.66 8.69
CA ASP A 128 23.89 -20.45 7.72
C ASP A 128 24.86 -19.31 8.11
N GLY A 129 24.56 -18.52 9.16
CA GLY A 129 25.34 -17.33 9.54
C GLY A 129 25.24 -16.14 8.56
N LYS A 130 24.27 -16.16 7.63
CA LYS A 130 24.10 -15.20 6.52
C LYS A 130 23.11 -14.06 6.82
N LEU A 131 22.27 -14.17 7.86
CA LEU A 131 21.27 -13.16 8.17
C LEU A 131 21.91 -11.89 8.78
N PRO A 132 21.61 -10.66 8.30
CA PRO A 132 22.11 -9.43 8.89
C PRO A 132 21.66 -9.22 10.35
N LYS A 133 22.54 -8.62 11.18
CA LYS A 133 22.22 -8.30 12.59
C LYS A 133 21.07 -7.29 12.73
N SER A 134 20.92 -6.39 11.75
CA SER A 134 19.77 -5.47 11.64
C SER A 134 18.45 -6.23 11.47
N ASP A 135 18.42 -7.27 10.64
CA ASP A 135 17.23 -8.09 10.41
C ASP A 135 16.79 -8.89 11.65
N MET A 136 17.72 -9.26 12.53
CA MET A 136 17.44 -9.98 13.79
C MET A 136 16.75 -9.13 14.88
N GLN A 137 16.78 -7.79 14.79
CA GLN A 137 16.17 -6.91 15.79
C GLN A 137 14.63 -6.94 15.73
N SER A 138 13.94 -6.67 16.83
CA SER A 138 12.49 -6.45 16.83
C SER A 138 12.08 -5.28 15.92
N MET A 139 10.81 -5.23 15.53
CA MET A 139 10.23 -4.06 14.86
C MET A 139 10.02 -2.93 15.87
N ASN A 140 10.12 -1.67 15.44
CA ASN A 140 9.91 -0.53 16.33
C ASN A 140 8.40 -0.27 16.48
N VAL A 141 7.87 -0.37 17.71
CA VAL A 141 6.49 0.04 18.00
C VAL A 141 6.50 1.50 18.43
N GLY A 142 6.09 2.41 17.54
CA GLY A 142 6.06 3.84 17.83
C GLY A 142 4.74 4.32 18.46
N PHE A 143 3.64 3.75 17.98
CA PHE A 143 2.28 4.23 18.22
C PHE A 143 1.29 3.06 18.26
N SER A 144 0.11 3.27 18.83
CA SER A 144 -1.06 2.40 18.65
C SER A 144 -2.17 3.20 17.94
N CYS A 145 -2.96 2.54 17.11
CA CYS A 145 -4.03 3.14 16.33
C CYS A 145 -5.34 2.38 16.52
N MET A 146 -6.38 3.05 17.01
CA MET A 146 -7.75 2.54 17.01
C MET A 146 -8.50 3.16 15.84
N VAL A 147 -8.92 2.35 14.87
CA VAL A 147 -9.72 2.77 13.71
C VAL A 147 -11.14 2.25 13.80
N GLY A 148 -12.10 3.00 13.24
CA GLY A 148 -13.52 2.61 13.18
C GLY A 148 -14.20 3.14 11.92
N THR A 149 -15.36 2.57 11.59
CA THR A 149 -16.22 3.02 10.47
C THR A 149 -17.68 2.79 10.84
N THR A 150 -18.43 3.88 11.07
CA THR A 150 -19.84 3.79 11.50
C THR A 150 -20.75 3.10 10.50
N LEU A 151 -21.95 2.73 10.95
CA LEU A 151 -23.11 2.57 10.06
C LEU A 151 -23.43 3.92 9.36
N PRO A 152 -24.22 3.95 8.26
CA PRO A 152 -24.58 5.21 7.60
C PRO A 152 -25.21 6.21 8.58
N GLN A 153 -24.89 7.49 8.45
CA GLN A 153 -25.27 8.53 9.40
C GLN A 153 -26.21 9.56 8.79
N ASP A 154 -26.82 10.39 9.64
CA ASP A 154 -27.78 11.42 9.23
C ASP A 154 -27.09 12.65 8.58
N PRO A 155 -27.39 12.98 7.31
CA PRO A 155 -26.89 14.18 6.64
C PRO A 155 -27.43 15.52 7.20
N VAL A 156 -28.36 15.51 8.15
CA VAL A 156 -28.78 16.71 8.90
C VAL A 156 -27.87 16.92 10.11
N LYS A 157 -27.65 15.90 10.97
CA LYS A 157 -26.68 15.95 12.08
C LYS A 157 -25.23 16.17 11.60
N TYR A 158 -24.89 15.66 10.42
CA TYR A 158 -23.53 15.68 9.88
C TYR A 158 -23.47 16.30 8.46
N PRO A 159 -23.63 17.63 8.26
CA PRO A 159 -23.87 18.22 6.93
C PRO A 159 -22.87 17.84 5.81
N ILE A 160 -21.63 17.55 6.18
CA ILE A 160 -20.54 17.08 5.30
C ILE A 160 -20.84 15.74 4.58
N LEU A 161 -21.92 15.03 4.93
CA LEU A 161 -22.34 13.83 4.20
C LEU A 161 -22.89 14.13 2.79
N LYS A 162 -23.04 15.42 2.44
CA LYS A 162 -23.58 15.92 1.17
C LYS A 162 -22.49 16.32 0.17
N ASP A 163 -21.22 16.22 0.57
CA ASP A 163 -20.06 16.64 -0.22
C ASP A 163 -19.73 15.63 -1.33
N ASP A 164 -19.35 16.12 -2.51
CA ASP A 164 -18.93 15.31 -3.67
C ASP A 164 -17.47 14.78 -3.56
N PHE A 165 -16.92 14.75 -2.35
CA PHE A 165 -15.50 14.47 -2.11
C PHE A 165 -15.19 13.91 -0.72
N ALA A 166 -14.03 13.25 -0.60
CA ALA A 166 -13.52 12.77 0.67
C ALA A 166 -12.89 13.92 1.46
N ASN A 167 -13.54 14.30 2.55
CA ASN A 167 -12.97 15.15 3.58
C ASN A 167 -12.07 14.32 4.50
N PHE A 168 -10.79 14.70 4.61
CA PHE A 168 -9.79 14.00 5.43
C PHE A 168 -9.16 14.97 6.42
N ALA A 169 -9.93 15.41 7.42
CA ALA A 169 -9.36 16.11 8.56
C ALA A 169 -8.52 15.11 9.39
N VAL A 170 -7.21 15.35 9.49
CA VAL A 170 -6.42 14.70 10.53
C VAL A 170 -6.70 15.46 11.81
N MET A 171 -7.57 14.86 12.61
CA MET A 171 -7.58 15.01 14.04
C MET A 171 -6.13 14.88 14.54
N ALA A 172 -5.42 16.00 14.74
CA ALA A 172 -4.39 16.03 15.76
C ALA A 172 -5.18 15.98 17.07
N ALA A 173 -5.43 14.75 17.52
CA ALA A 173 -6.10 14.50 18.76
C ALA A 173 -5.44 15.39 19.84
N GLU A 174 -6.22 16.13 20.61
CA GLU A 174 -7.53 15.67 21.08
C GLU A 174 -8.71 16.48 20.47
N SER A 175 -8.59 16.76 19.16
CA SER A 175 -9.55 17.42 18.26
C SER A 175 -10.59 16.49 17.62
N LYS A 176 -10.80 16.49 16.28
CA LYS A 176 -12.07 16.17 15.60
C LYS A 176 -11.90 15.57 14.12
N PRO A 177 -12.60 14.46 13.64
CA PRO A 177 -12.84 14.13 12.17
C PRO A 177 -14.21 13.44 11.78
N HIS A 178 -14.55 13.19 10.48
CA HIS A 178 -15.79 12.52 9.89
C HIS A 178 -15.52 11.81 8.51
N SER A 179 -16.43 11.03 7.85
CA SER A 179 -17.46 11.44 6.83
C SER A 179 -18.75 10.54 6.71
N VAL A 180 -19.32 10.21 5.52
CA VAL A 180 -20.72 9.67 5.34
C VAL A 180 -21.03 8.40 6.16
N LYS A 181 -20.11 7.43 6.10
CA LYS A 181 -19.82 6.60 7.26
C LYS A 181 -18.62 7.26 7.93
N LEU A 182 -18.73 7.55 9.21
CA LEU A 182 -17.77 8.39 9.92
C LEU A 182 -16.52 7.55 10.21
N CYS A 183 -15.63 7.46 9.22
CA CYS A 183 -14.31 6.83 9.38
C CYS A 183 -13.47 7.66 10.34
N PHE A 184 -13.02 7.05 11.45
CA PHE A 184 -12.15 7.70 12.42
C PHE A 184 -10.90 6.86 12.72
N GLY A 185 -9.85 7.54 13.17
CA GLY A 185 -8.60 6.93 13.59
C GLY A 185 -8.00 7.71 14.76
N VAL A 186 -7.74 7.02 15.87
CA VAL A 186 -7.17 7.56 17.10
C VAL A 186 -5.76 7.02 17.26
N VAL A 187 -4.75 7.89 17.09
CA VAL A 187 -3.33 7.51 17.12
C VAL A 187 -2.68 7.97 18.42
N ILE A 188 -2.27 7.01 19.25
CA ILE A 188 -1.64 7.24 20.56
C ILE A 188 -0.13 6.97 20.45
N GLN A 189 0.70 7.87 20.98
CA GLN A 189 2.16 7.73 21.00
C GLN A 189 2.63 6.99 22.26
N LEU A 190 3.18 5.78 22.09
CA LEU A 190 3.56 4.90 23.20
C LEU A 190 4.89 5.31 23.86
N ARG A 191 4.99 5.19 25.18
CA ARG A 191 6.12 5.62 26.01
C ARG A 191 6.58 4.53 26.98
N GLY A 192 7.90 4.33 27.07
CA GLY A 192 8.50 3.44 28.06
C GLY A 192 7.90 2.04 28.03
N GLU A 193 7.47 1.56 29.20
CA GLU A 193 6.92 0.23 29.48
C GLU A 193 5.72 -0.14 28.58
N GLU A 194 4.92 0.84 28.14
CA GLU A 194 3.81 0.64 27.20
C GLU A 194 4.26 -0.04 25.89
N LYS A 195 5.52 0.17 25.47
CA LYS A 195 6.08 -0.46 24.26
C LYS A 195 6.39 -1.94 24.46
N ASP A 196 6.85 -2.31 25.66
CA ASP A 196 7.21 -3.68 26.00
C ASP A 196 5.97 -4.55 26.26
N GLU A 197 4.87 -3.95 26.74
CA GLU A 197 3.56 -4.62 26.80
C GLU A 197 2.89 -4.70 25.43
N ALA A 198 2.91 -3.63 24.63
CA ALA A 198 2.40 -3.63 23.25
C ALA A 198 3.06 -4.69 22.37
N PHE A 199 4.36 -4.93 22.55
CA PHE A 199 5.10 -5.99 21.86
C PHE A 199 4.65 -7.42 22.25
N ARG A 200 4.10 -7.60 23.45
CA ARG A 200 3.62 -8.91 23.94
C ARG A 200 2.16 -9.18 23.56
N ASN A 201 1.32 -8.14 23.55
CA ASN A 201 -0.13 -8.23 23.39
C ASN A 201 -0.58 -7.67 22.02
N SER A 202 -0.03 -8.20 20.92
CA SER A 202 -0.37 -7.82 19.54
C SER A 202 -1.71 -8.41 19.03
N GLU A 203 -2.66 -8.65 19.94
CA GLU A 203 -3.92 -9.32 19.63
C GLU A 203 -4.93 -8.42 18.92
N TRP A 204 -5.55 -8.98 17.87
CA TRP A 204 -6.59 -8.33 17.09
C TRP A 204 -7.96 -8.64 17.71
N GLY A 205 -8.54 -7.69 18.43
CA GLY A 205 -9.89 -7.84 18.99
C GLY A 205 -10.51 -6.52 19.45
N PRO A 206 -11.85 -6.46 19.59
CA PRO A 206 -12.56 -5.30 20.11
C PRO A 206 -12.41 -5.13 21.63
N ASP A 207 -11.86 -6.12 22.34
CA ASP A 207 -11.98 -6.25 23.80
C ASP A 207 -10.86 -5.55 24.60
N SER A 208 -10.05 -4.70 23.97
CA SER A 208 -9.05 -3.85 24.66
C SER A 208 -9.09 -2.38 24.25
N ILE A 209 -10.24 -1.89 23.79
CA ILE A 209 -10.44 -0.48 23.40
C ILE A 209 -10.97 0.41 24.53
N ASP A 210 -11.62 -0.16 25.56
CA ASP A 210 -12.41 0.64 26.51
C ASP A 210 -11.60 1.70 27.27
N SER A 211 -10.32 1.45 27.56
CA SER A 211 -9.41 2.45 28.15
C SER A 211 -9.06 3.59 27.19
N ILE A 212 -9.01 3.34 25.88
CA ILE A 212 -8.87 4.37 24.85
C ILE A 212 -10.18 5.15 24.74
N VAL A 213 -11.31 4.46 24.60
CA VAL A 213 -12.65 5.06 24.51
C VAL A 213 -12.93 5.98 25.70
N ALA A 214 -12.59 5.56 26.92
CA ALA A 214 -12.78 6.36 28.14
C ALA A 214 -11.97 7.68 28.12
N GLN A 215 -10.77 7.68 27.54
CA GLN A 215 -9.98 8.90 27.35
C GLN A 215 -10.58 9.80 26.25
N VAL A 216 -10.98 9.22 25.11
CA VAL A 216 -11.20 10.01 23.89
C VAL A 216 -12.66 10.35 23.55
N LYS A 217 -13.64 9.74 24.23
CA LYS A 217 -15.09 9.91 23.94
C LYS A 217 -15.59 11.36 23.94
N ASP A 218 -15.08 12.20 24.85
CA ASP A 218 -15.63 13.53 25.10
C ASP A 218 -15.02 14.59 24.14
N TYR A 219 -13.98 14.22 23.39
CA TYR A 219 -13.50 14.97 22.25
C TYR A 219 -14.50 14.84 21.09
N LYS A 220 -15.51 15.71 21.09
CA LYS A 220 -15.80 16.64 19.99
C LYS A 220 -15.41 16.12 18.56
N VAL A 221 -16.33 16.02 17.58
CA VAL A 221 -16.02 15.79 16.12
C VAL A 221 -16.62 16.89 15.20
N PRO A 222 -15.95 17.32 14.10
CA PRO A 222 -15.72 18.74 13.87
C PRO A 222 -16.94 19.40 13.28
N PHE A 223 -17.34 18.80 12.18
CA PHE A 223 -18.50 19.06 11.38
C PHE A 223 -19.81 18.61 12.10
N GLY A 224 -19.74 18.15 13.37
CA GLY A 224 -20.86 17.90 14.30
C GLY A 224 -20.58 16.79 15.37
N GLY A 225 -20.96 16.99 16.64
CA GLY A 225 -20.95 15.93 17.68
C GLY A 225 -19.64 15.70 18.47
N THR A 226 -19.42 14.47 18.97
CA THR A 226 -18.22 13.96 19.68
C THR A 226 -17.69 12.62 19.14
N LEU A 227 -16.43 12.27 19.41
CA LEU A 227 -15.83 10.99 19.02
C LEU A 227 -16.54 9.81 19.71
N GLY A 228 -17.10 10.04 20.90
CA GLY A 228 -18.03 9.13 21.56
C GLY A 228 -19.30 8.87 20.74
N ASP A 229 -19.88 9.87 20.06
CA ASP A 229 -20.97 9.61 19.08
C ASP A 229 -20.51 8.62 18.00
N LEU A 230 -19.28 8.76 17.49
CA LEU A 230 -18.76 7.92 16.41
C LEU A 230 -18.52 6.48 16.87
N ILE A 231 -17.92 6.32 18.05
CA ILE A 231 -17.65 5.01 18.66
C ILE A 231 -18.98 4.30 18.95
N ASN A 232 -19.96 5.00 19.51
CA ASN A 232 -21.30 4.44 19.77
C ASN A 232 -22.08 4.12 18.48
N ALA A 233 -21.83 4.85 17.39
CA ALA A 233 -22.39 4.59 16.06
C ALA A 233 -21.62 3.53 15.24
N THR A 234 -20.59 2.91 15.83
CA THR A 234 -19.76 1.88 15.18
C THR A 234 -19.93 0.53 15.88
N PRO A 235 -20.44 -0.50 15.18
CA PRO A 235 -20.45 -1.87 15.68
C PRO A 235 -19.04 -2.33 16.08
N LYS A 236 -18.90 -3.07 17.19
CA LYS A 236 -17.58 -3.43 17.76
C LYS A 236 -16.68 -4.16 16.76
N GLU A 237 -17.26 -4.99 15.90
CA GLU A 237 -16.58 -5.72 14.82
C GLU A 237 -16.07 -4.83 13.68
N LEU A 238 -16.50 -3.57 13.61
CA LEU A 238 -15.98 -2.54 12.70
C LEU A 238 -14.99 -1.59 13.39
N ILE A 239 -14.64 -1.83 14.66
CA ILE A 239 -13.52 -1.19 15.36
C ILE A 239 -12.31 -2.13 15.33
N SER A 240 -11.10 -1.58 15.14
CA SER A 240 -9.86 -2.36 15.22
C SER A 240 -8.74 -1.56 15.85
N LYS A 241 -8.10 -2.15 16.85
CA LYS A 241 -6.88 -1.62 17.49
C LYS A 241 -5.66 -2.32 16.87
N VAL A 242 -4.69 -1.53 16.42
CA VAL A 242 -3.52 -2.00 15.68
C VAL A 242 -2.28 -1.27 16.18
N HIS A 243 -1.22 -2.00 16.49
CA HIS A 243 0.07 -1.39 16.79
C HIS A 243 0.77 -0.95 15.51
N LEU A 244 1.21 0.31 15.45
CA LEU A 244 1.96 0.85 14.31
C LEU A 244 3.43 0.48 14.48
N GLU A 245 3.73 -0.75 14.11
CA GLU A 245 5.07 -1.32 13.99
C GLU A 245 5.71 -0.83 12.69
N ASP A 246 6.96 -0.35 12.75
CA ASP A 246 7.76 -0.09 11.55
C ASP A 246 9.15 -0.73 11.61
N LYS A 247 9.55 -1.33 10.48
CA LYS A 247 10.91 -1.78 10.23
C LYS A 247 11.17 -1.91 8.74
N LEU A 248 12.28 -1.33 8.27
CA LEU A 248 12.85 -1.67 6.99
C LEU A 248 13.79 -2.87 7.18
N PHE A 249 13.34 -4.06 6.81
CA PHE A 249 14.18 -5.24 6.72
C PHE A 249 15.19 -5.12 5.56
N GLU A 250 16.38 -5.69 5.70
CA GLU A 250 17.42 -5.71 4.65
C GLU A 250 17.31 -6.95 3.76
N THR A 251 16.81 -8.07 4.28
CA THR A 251 16.73 -9.34 3.56
C THR A 251 15.32 -9.60 3.02
N TRP A 252 15.10 -9.21 1.76
CA TRP A 252 13.81 -9.37 1.08
C TRP A 252 13.67 -10.69 0.33
N THR A 253 14.79 -11.35 -0.01
CA THR A 253 14.83 -12.49 -0.93
C THR A 253 15.91 -13.49 -0.54
N HIS A 254 15.72 -14.76 -0.86
CA HIS A 254 16.71 -15.83 -0.68
C HIS A 254 16.35 -17.07 -1.52
N GLY A 255 17.17 -17.37 -2.53
CA GLY A 255 16.93 -18.49 -3.45
C GLY A 255 15.64 -18.32 -4.23
N ARG A 256 14.67 -19.21 -4.00
CA ARG A 256 13.33 -19.22 -4.63
C ARG A 256 12.25 -18.47 -3.84
N ILE A 257 12.62 -17.75 -2.78
CA ILE A 257 11.69 -17.01 -1.91
C ILE A 257 11.90 -15.50 -2.06
N ALA A 258 10.80 -14.76 -2.22
CA ALA A 258 10.75 -13.31 -2.08
C ALA A 258 9.66 -12.87 -1.10
N LEU A 259 9.87 -11.73 -0.46
CA LEU A 259 8.92 -11.03 0.40
C LEU A 259 8.47 -9.74 -0.29
N ILE A 260 7.18 -9.45 -0.23
CA ILE A 260 6.56 -8.21 -0.72
C ILE A 260 5.61 -7.66 0.35
N GLY A 261 5.37 -6.35 0.39
CA GLY A 261 4.26 -5.81 1.17
C GLY A 261 4.49 -4.48 1.90
N ASP A 262 3.97 -4.47 3.13
CA ASP A 262 3.97 -3.41 4.13
C ASP A 262 3.69 -1.98 3.62
N GLY A 263 2.39 -1.62 3.72
CA GLY A 263 1.80 -0.42 3.15
C GLY A 263 1.27 -0.69 1.74
N ALA A 264 -0.05 -0.58 1.55
CA ALA A 264 -0.74 -1.09 0.36
C ALA A 264 -0.14 -0.62 -0.99
N ILE A 265 0.33 0.62 -1.08
CA ILE A 265 0.95 1.13 -2.31
C ILE A 265 2.33 0.47 -2.55
N ASN A 266 3.13 0.21 -1.52
CA ASN A 266 4.37 -0.55 -1.69
C ASN A 266 4.09 -2.00 -2.07
N ALA A 267 3.14 -2.67 -1.43
CA ALA A 267 2.72 -4.02 -1.79
C ALA A 267 2.34 -4.16 -3.28
N MET A 268 1.59 -3.19 -3.82
CA MET A 268 1.23 -3.17 -5.25
C MET A 268 2.44 -2.84 -6.14
N GLN A 269 3.30 -1.90 -5.74
CA GLN A 269 4.54 -1.60 -6.47
C GLN A 269 5.55 -2.78 -6.47
N ASP A 270 5.61 -3.54 -5.38
CA ASP A 270 6.42 -4.76 -5.26
C ASP A 270 5.89 -5.85 -6.20
N ALA A 271 4.58 -6.12 -6.16
CA ALA A 271 3.93 -7.14 -6.99
C ALA A 271 4.16 -6.90 -8.49
N VAL A 272 4.13 -5.64 -8.95
CA VAL A 272 4.47 -5.28 -10.33
C VAL A 272 5.92 -5.60 -10.68
N ILE A 273 6.88 -5.18 -9.85
CA ILE A 273 8.29 -5.44 -10.15
C ILE A 273 8.60 -6.94 -10.07
N VAL A 274 8.04 -7.69 -9.11
CA VAL A 274 8.14 -9.16 -9.11
C VAL A 274 7.58 -9.73 -10.42
N ALA A 275 6.37 -9.33 -10.84
CA ALA A 275 5.78 -9.81 -12.10
C ALA A 275 6.67 -9.48 -13.32
N ASN A 276 7.26 -8.29 -13.38
CA ASN A 276 8.19 -7.89 -14.45
C ASN A 276 9.45 -8.76 -14.48
N CYS A 277 10.11 -8.95 -13.33
CA CYS A 277 11.31 -9.78 -13.22
C CYS A 277 11.03 -11.27 -13.52
N LEU A 278 9.81 -11.74 -13.22
CA LEU A 278 9.37 -13.11 -13.55
C LEU A 278 8.93 -13.27 -15.01
N TYR A 279 8.48 -12.22 -15.71
CA TYR A 279 8.12 -12.31 -17.12
C TYR A 279 9.35 -12.53 -18.03
N ASP A 280 10.43 -11.78 -17.76
CA ASP A 280 11.74 -11.89 -18.45
C ASP A 280 12.59 -13.09 -17.96
N LEU A 281 12.03 -13.99 -17.13
CA LEU A 281 12.72 -15.17 -16.60
C LEU A 281 13.03 -16.20 -17.72
N LYS A 282 14.31 -16.52 -17.90
CA LYS A 282 14.78 -17.44 -18.96
C LYS A 282 14.46 -18.91 -18.74
N SER A 283 14.47 -19.37 -17.49
CA SER A 283 14.05 -20.71 -17.08
C SER A 283 13.84 -20.78 -15.58
N THR A 284 13.15 -21.81 -15.09
CA THR A 284 12.90 -22.03 -13.66
C THR A 284 14.09 -22.63 -12.89
N SER A 285 15.32 -22.45 -13.38
CA SER A 285 16.52 -22.86 -12.64
C SER A 285 16.71 -22.00 -11.39
N HIS A 286 17.28 -22.57 -10.33
CA HIS A 286 17.49 -21.87 -9.06
C HIS A 286 18.19 -20.52 -9.27
N ARG A 287 19.29 -20.50 -10.05
CA ARG A 287 20.08 -19.26 -10.26
C ARG A 287 19.35 -18.22 -11.10
N HIS A 288 18.55 -18.60 -12.11
CA HIS A 288 17.78 -17.61 -12.88
C HIS A 288 16.67 -16.97 -12.02
N ILE A 289 16.01 -17.76 -11.17
CA ILE A 289 15.01 -17.25 -10.23
C ILE A 289 15.66 -16.35 -9.18
N GLU A 290 16.77 -16.79 -8.57
CA GLU A 290 17.51 -16.00 -7.60
C GLU A 290 17.92 -14.65 -8.20
N MET A 291 18.48 -14.62 -9.42
CA MET A 291 18.83 -13.37 -10.13
C MET A 291 17.62 -12.46 -10.37
N ALA A 292 16.45 -13.01 -10.72
CA ALA A 292 15.24 -12.22 -10.92
C ALA A 292 14.72 -11.60 -9.61
N LEU A 293 14.86 -12.32 -8.49
CA LEU A 293 14.47 -11.84 -7.16
C LEU A 293 15.51 -10.86 -6.58
N GLU A 294 16.80 -11.06 -6.85
CA GLU A 294 17.88 -10.09 -6.59
C GLU A 294 17.61 -8.75 -7.31
N ASP A 295 17.22 -8.79 -8.59
CA ASP A 295 16.87 -7.59 -9.37
C ASP A 295 15.61 -6.90 -8.85
N TYR A 296 14.55 -7.64 -8.52
CA TYR A 296 13.36 -7.09 -7.85
C TYR A 296 13.74 -6.25 -6.62
N LYS A 297 14.57 -6.83 -5.74
CA LYS A 297 15.07 -6.15 -4.54
C LYS A 297 15.87 -4.89 -4.91
N ALA A 298 16.78 -4.98 -5.88
CA ALA A 298 17.60 -3.87 -6.33
C ALA A 298 16.76 -2.68 -6.86
N GLN A 299 15.71 -2.98 -7.63
CA GLN A 299 14.77 -1.97 -8.15
C GLN A 299 13.89 -1.35 -7.05
N ARG A 300 13.43 -2.13 -6.06
CA ARG A 300 12.42 -1.68 -5.07
C ARG A 300 12.99 -1.12 -3.79
N TYR A 301 14.05 -1.71 -3.24
CA TYR A 301 14.57 -1.37 -1.91
C TYR A 301 14.93 0.12 -1.73
N PRO A 302 15.57 0.83 -2.69
CA PRO A 302 15.88 2.26 -2.54
C PRO A 302 14.61 3.13 -2.43
N HIS A 303 13.55 2.75 -3.13
CA HIS A 303 12.28 3.48 -3.15
C HIS A 303 11.48 3.23 -1.86
N ALA A 304 11.41 1.97 -1.40
CA ALA A 304 10.79 1.62 -0.13
C ALA A 304 11.51 2.28 1.07
N LYS A 305 12.85 2.20 1.11
CA LYS A 305 13.69 2.87 2.13
C LYS A 305 13.38 4.36 2.26
N LYS A 306 13.32 5.06 1.12
CA LYS A 306 12.97 6.49 1.06
C LYS A 306 11.53 6.74 1.54
N GLN A 307 10.57 5.88 1.20
CA GLN A 307 9.18 6.02 1.66
C GLN A 307 9.05 5.81 3.17
N VAL A 308 9.70 4.81 3.76
CA VAL A 308 9.73 4.59 5.22
C VAL A 308 10.32 5.80 5.95
N GLN A 309 11.45 6.34 5.46
CA GLN A 309 12.07 7.54 6.02
C GLN A 309 11.14 8.78 5.98
N ILE A 310 10.41 8.99 4.88
CA ILE A 310 9.43 10.08 4.76
C ILE A 310 8.24 9.82 5.69
N SER A 311 7.73 8.59 5.76
CA SER A 311 6.61 8.20 6.63
C SER A 311 6.92 8.47 8.10
N GLY A 312 8.10 8.05 8.58
CA GLY A 312 8.54 8.30 9.97
C GLY A 312 8.72 9.79 10.30
N LEU A 313 9.06 10.64 9.31
CA LEU A 313 9.07 12.09 9.49
C LEU A 313 7.64 12.65 9.59
N VAL A 314 6.76 12.30 8.63
CA VAL A 314 5.36 12.75 8.61
C VAL A 314 4.62 12.31 9.88
N CYS A 315 4.84 11.08 10.35
CA CYS A 315 4.24 10.55 11.57
C CYS A 315 4.62 11.37 12.82
N ARG A 316 5.91 11.72 12.99
CA ARG A 316 6.35 12.64 14.07
C ARG A 316 5.75 14.05 13.91
N VAL A 317 5.67 14.57 12.68
CA VAL A 317 5.07 15.88 12.41
C VAL A 317 3.58 15.91 12.77
N LEU A 318 2.80 14.88 12.42
CA LEU A 318 1.37 14.82 12.70
C LEU A 318 1.04 14.43 14.15
N HIS A 319 1.68 13.41 14.70
CA HIS A 319 1.26 12.77 15.96
C HIS A 319 2.24 12.95 17.13
N GLY A 320 3.50 13.35 16.87
CA GLY A 320 4.53 13.51 17.91
C GLY A 320 4.18 14.58 18.95
N GLN A 321 4.40 14.27 20.23
CA GLN A 321 3.94 15.09 21.35
C GLN A 321 5.03 15.88 22.08
N SER A 322 6.31 15.75 21.71
CA SER A 322 7.38 16.55 22.32
C SER A 322 7.29 18.04 21.95
N LYS A 323 7.90 18.92 22.77
CA LYS A 323 7.94 20.37 22.50
C LYS A 323 8.55 20.68 21.13
N PHE A 324 9.57 19.92 20.71
CA PHE A 324 10.21 20.06 19.40
C PHE A 324 9.31 19.61 18.25
N GLU A 325 8.63 18.46 18.37
CA GLU A 325 7.68 17.99 17.34
C GLU A 325 6.49 18.94 17.18
N LYS A 326 5.95 19.48 18.29
CA LYS A 326 4.88 20.49 18.25
C LYS A 326 5.32 21.81 17.61
N PHE A 327 6.58 22.23 17.80
CA PHE A 327 7.17 23.36 17.07
C PHE A 327 7.33 23.04 15.57
N MET A 328 7.93 21.89 15.23
CA MET A 328 8.12 21.45 13.85
C MET A 328 6.79 21.33 13.09
N ARG A 329 5.71 20.87 13.73
CA ARG A 329 4.34 20.88 13.18
C ARG A 329 3.92 22.28 12.75
N LYS A 330 3.99 23.26 13.67
CA LYS A 330 3.60 24.66 13.37
C LYS A 330 4.48 25.26 12.27
N ALA A 331 5.80 25.06 12.33
CA ALA A 331 6.72 25.57 11.33
C ALA A 331 6.48 24.97 9.93
N ILE A 332 6.25 23.65 9.83
CA ILE A 332 5.98 22.99 8.55
C ILE A 332 4.66 23.45 7.94
N PHE A 333 3.57 23.50 8.71
CA PHE A 333 2.27 23.88 8.14
C PHE A 333 2.11 25.37 7.84
N ASN A 334 2.89 26.26 8.46
CA ASN A 334 2.69 27.71 8.34
C ASN A 334 3.86 28.47 7.69
N TRP A 335 5.07 27.90 7.65
CA TRP A 335 6.27 28.58 7.12
C TRP A 335 7.00 27.83 5.99
N LEU A 336 6.70 26.55 5.76
CA LEU A 336 7.29 25.81 4.65
C LEU A 336 6.63 26.24 3.33
N PRO A 337 7.40 26.68 2.30
CA PRO A 337 6.80 27.08 1.03
C PRO A 337 6.04 25.94 0.36
N THR A 338 4.86 26.26 -0.17
CA THR A 338 3.97 25.36 -0.93
C THR A 338 4.69 24.60 -2.05
N SER A 339 5.60 25.26 -2.75
CA SER A 339 6.42 24.67 -3.81
C SER A 339 7.38 23.58 -3.32
N PHE A 340 7.75 23.56 -2.03
CA PHE A 340 8.55 22.48 -1.44
C PHE A 340 7.69 21.23 -1.17
N GLU A 341 6.46 21.42 -0.66
CA GLU A 341 5.47 20.34 -0.51
C GLU A 341 5.18 19.69 -1.88
N GLU A 342 4.83 20.49 -2.89
CA GLU A 342 4.63 20.02 -4.27
C GLU A 342 5.85 19.25 -4.78
N ARG A 343 7.05 19.84 -4.71
CA ARG A 343 8.28 19.23 -5.25
C ARG A 343 8.63 17.92 -4.53
N SER A 344 8.39 17.84 -3.22
CA SER A 344 8.57 16.61 -2.44
C SER A 344 7.60 15.52 -2.87
N PHE A 345 6.31 15.87 -2.99
CA PHE A 345 5.26 14.98 -3.49
C PHE A 345 5.55 14.48 -4.90
N LEU A 346 5.85 15.37 -5.85
CA LEU A 346 6.17 15.03 -7.24
C LEU A 346 7.42 14.12 -7.34
N LYS A 347 8.44 14.34 -6.51
CA LYS A 347 9.62 13.45 -6.40
C LYS A 347 9.31 12.09 -5.75
N SER A 348 8.14 11.92 -5.13
CA SER A 348 7.62 10.62 -4.71
C SER A 348 6.74 9.99 -5.80
N ALA A 349 5.86 10.80 -6.40
CA ALA A 349 4.91 10.39 -7.44
C ALA A 349 5.55 10.08 -8.81
N ALA A 350 6.82 10.44 -9.02
CA ALA A 350 7.56 10.10 -10.24
C ALA A 350 7.81 8.59 -10.40
N TYR A 351 7.93 7.85 -9.30
CA TYR A 351 8.13 6.40 -9.34
C TYR A 351 6.77 5.67 -9.42
N ARG A 352 6.44 5.19 -10.63
CA ARG A 352 5.19 4.51 -10.96
C ARG A 352 5.46 3.22 -11.73
N PRO A 353 5.84 2.11 -11.06
CA PRO A 353 6.13 0.87 -11.75
C PRO A 353 4.87 0.38 -12.48
N GLN A 354 5.05 0.06 -13.75
CA GLN A 354 4.05 -0.47 -14.67
C GLN A 354 4.45 -1.89 -15.08
N ALA A 355 3.49 -2.69 -15.54
CA ALA A 355 3.78 -3.98 -16.15
C ALA A 355 4.57 -3.75 -17.45
N THR A 356 5.81 -4.23 -17.52
CA THR A 356 6.73 -4.03 -18.66
C THR A 356 6.42 -4.94 -19.85
N PHE A 357 5.48 -5.85 -19.67
CA PHE A 357 4.92 -6.80 -20.63
C PHE A 357 3.47 -6.46 -21.04
N LEU A 358 3.03 -5.22 -20.76
CA LEU A 358 1.81 -4.62 -21.28
C LEU A 358 2.15 -3.27 -21.94
N PRO A 359 1.28 -2.72 -22.81
CA PRO A 359 1.42 -1.34 -23.27
C PRO A 359 1.52 -0.37 -22.08
N PHE A 360 2.45 0.58 -22.12
CA PHE A 360 2.57 1.58 -21.06
C PHE A 360 1.50 2.66 -21.21
N ILE A 361 0.85 2.98 -20.10
CA ILE A 361 -0.01 4.16 -19.98
C ILE A 361 0.89 5.41 -19.88
N PRO A 362 0.73 6.41 -20.77
CA PRO A 362 1.46 7.67 -20.68
C PRO A 362 0.98 8.48 -19.47
N SER A 363 1.86 9.28 -18.85
CA SER A 363 1.44 10.21 -17.79
C SER A 363 0.53 11.29 -18.39
N PRO A 364 -0.75 11.40 -17.99
CA PRO A 364 -1.64 12.43 -18.55
C PRO A 364 -1.26 13.85 -18.11
N GLY A 365 -0.53 13.97 -16.99
CA GLY A 365 -0.06 15.24 -16.43
C GLY A 365 1.43 15.50 -16.65
N LYS A 366 1.84 16.76 -16.42
CA LYS A 366 3.17 17.34 -16.69
C LYS A 366 4.36 16.76 -15.89
N LEU A 367 4.18 15.67 -15.13
CA LEU A 367 5.22 15.05 -14.32
C LEU A 367 6.22 14.25 -15.16
N HIS A 368 7.50 14.53 -15.00
CA HIS A 368 8.57 13.63 -15.44
C HIS A 368 8.60 12.37 -14.55
N VAL A 369 8.02 11.28 -15.07
CA VAL A 369 8.05 9.95 -14.43
C VAL A 369 9.42 9.29 -14.57
N THR A 370 9.77 8.39 -13.64
CA THR A 370 10.98 7.58 -13.73
C THR A 370 10.91 6.68 -14.97
N PRO A 371 11.87 6.76 -15.92
CA PRO A 371 11.85 5.93 -17.12
C PRO A 371 11.87 4.44 -16.82
N GLN A 372 11.08 3.68 -17.58
CA GLN A 372 10.99 2.22 -17.49
C GLN A 372 11.35 1.60 -18.84
N LYS A 373 11.97 0.43 -18.79
CA LYS A 373 12.30 -0.37 -19.98
C LYS A 373 11.20 -1.41 -20.17
N LEU A 374 10.72 -1.58 -21.40
CA LEU A 374 9.87 -2.71 -21.75
C LEU A 374 10.62 -4.02 -21.51
N SER A 375 9.88 -5.09 -21.23
CA SER A 375 10.42 -6.45 -21.13
C SER A 375 11.10 -6.82 -22.45
N LYS A 376 12.26 -7.47 -22.35
CA LYS A 376 13.00 -7.91 -23.54
C LYS A 376 12.19 -8.96 -24.30
N ARG A 377 11.66 -9.92 -23.55
CA ARG A 377 10.78 -10.97 -24.06
C ARG A 377 9.52 -10.39 -24.71
N TYR A 378 8.85 -9.44 -24.08
CA TYR A 378 7.67 -8.79 -24.66
C TYR A 378 8.00 -8.07 -25.97
N ALA A 379 9.14 -7.37 -26.04
CA ALA A 379 9.59 -6.71 -27.27
C ALA A 379 9.97 -7.71 -28.38
N GLU A 380 10.43 -8.92 -28.02
CA GLU A 380 10.64 -10.03 -28.95
C GLU A 380 9.30 -10.61 -29.43
N GLU A 381 8.38 -10.92 -28.52
CA GLU A 381 7.04 -11.44 -28.80
C GLU A 381 6.20 -10.49 -29.68
N GLN A 382 6.32 -9.15 -29.54
CA GLN A 382 5.65 -8.21 -30.44
C GLN A 382 6.27 -8.21 -31.85
N ARG A 383 7.60 -8.20 -31.99
CA ARG A 383 8.25 -8.27 -33.31
C ARG A 383 7.88 -9.54 -34.07
N GLU A 384 7.76 -10.68 -33.38
CA GLU A 384 7.27 -11.92 -34.00
C GLU A 384 5.78 -11.87 -34.38
N ARG A 385 4.95 -11.08 -33.68
CA ARG A 385 3.53 -10.89 -34.02
C ARG A 385 3.39 -9.96 -35.24
N GLU A 386 4.16 -8.88 -35.28
CA GLU A 386 4.25 -7.96 -36.42
C GLU A 386 4.70 -8.68 -37.69
N ALA A 387 5.79 -9.47 -37.61
CA ALA A 387 6.28 -10.28 -38.73
C ALA A 387 5.23 -11.31 -39.22
N ARG A 388 4.55 -12.02 -38.31
CA ARG A 388 3.46 -12.95 -38.67
C ARG A 388 2.26 -12.22 -39.27
N GLY A 389 1.92 -11.03 -38.78
CA GLY A 389 0.87 -10.18 -39.32
C GLY A 389 1.16 -9.69 -40.74
N ALA A 390 2.40 -9.27 -41.01
CA ALA A 390 2.85 -8.86 -42.33
C ALA A 390 2.75 -10.02 -43.35
N LEU A 391 3.27 -11.20 -43.02
CA LEU A 391 3.19 -12.39 -43.88
C LEU A 391 1.73 -12.77 -44.22
N VAL A 392 0.80 -12.68 -43.25
CA VAL A 392 -0.63 -12.93 -43.48
C VAL A 392 -1.29 -11.86 -44.37
N LEU A 393 -0.77 -10.63 -44.38
CA LEU A 393 -1.22 -9.58 -45.31
C LEU A 393 -0.66 -9.80 -46.72
N GLU A 394 0.62 -10.18 -46.84
CA GLU A 394 1.25 -10.52 -48.12
C GLU A 394 0.59 -11.74 -48.78
N GLU A 395 0.31 -12.81 -48.04
CA GLU A 395 -0.45 -13.96 -48.56
C GLU A 395 -1.85 -13.58 -49.04
N LYS A 396 -2.58 -12.72 -48.30
CA LYS A 396 -3.90 -12.24 -48.72
C LYS A 396 -3.80 -11.37 -49.98
N TYR A 397 -2.77 -10.55 -50.08
CA TYR A 397 -2.53 -9.71 -51.26
C TYR A 397 -2.21 -10.56 -52.49
N ALA A 398 -1.30 -11.54 -52.38
CA ALA A 398 -0.97 -12.48 -53.46
C ALA A 398 -2.20 -13.25 -53.95
N ARG A 399 -3.00 -13.85 -53.05
CA ARG A 399 -4.24 -14.54 -53.41
C ARG A 399 -5.28 -13.62 -54.06
N SER A 400 -5.26 -12.31 -53.77
CA SER A 400 -6.13 -11.32 -54.40
C SER A 400 -5.69 -10.86 -55.80
N LEU A 401 -4.46 -11.21 -56.20
CA LEU A 401 -3.93 -11.00 -57.55
C LEU A 401 -4.18 -12.24 -58.43
N ASP A 402 -3.92 -13.45 -57.91
CA ASP A 402 -4.22 -14.71 -58.63
C ASP A 402 -5.73 -14.87 -58.92
N GLY A 403 -6.60 -14.40 -58.03
CA GLY A 403 -8.07 -14.41 -58.22
C GLY A 403 -8.61 -13.42 -59.26
N ARG A 404 -7.83 -13.04 -60.27
CA ARG A 404 -8.20 -12.09 -61.35
C ARG A 404 -7.84 -12.56 -62.76
N GLN A 405 -7.64 -13.87 -62.98
CA GLN A 405 -7.57 -14.48 -64.31
C GLN A 405 -8.90 -15.17 -64.65
#